data_AF-A0A2V5SNN7-F1
#
_entry.id   AF-A0A2V5SNN7-F1
#
_cell.length_a   1.000
_cell.length_b   1.000
_cell.length_c   1.000
_cell.angle_alpha   90.00
_cell.angle_beta   90.00
_cell.angle_gamma   90.00
#
_symmetry.space_group_name_H-M   'P 1'
#
loop_
_entity.id
_entity.type
_entity.pdbx_description
1 polymer ?
#
loop_
_entity_poly.entity_id
_entity_poly.type
_entity_poly.pdbx_seq_one_letter_code
_entity_poly.pdbx_strand_id
1 'polypeptide(L)' 'MASTPELQHTVGKSAGFTGTALHTGERVTLRLHPAPVDSGIKFKRKDLQDEPT' A
#
# COMPACT_ATOMS: atom_id res chain seq x y z
N MET A 1 -18.98 -29.68 -8.50
CA MET A 1 -19.12 -28.21 -8.36
C MET A 1 -17.75 -27.61 -8.62
N ALA A 2 -17.55 -26.91 -9.74
CA ALA A 2 -16.27 -26.26 -10.00
C ALA A 2 -16.17 -25.00 -9.13
N SER A 3 -15.13 -24.89 -8.32
CA SER A 3 -14.82 -23.69 -7.55
C SER A 3 -14.33 -22.60 -8.51
N THR A 4 -14.90 -21.39 -8.40
CA THR A 4 -14.37 -20.20 -9.09
C THR A 4 -12.93 -19.98 -8.64
N PRO A 5 -11.98 -19.73 -9.57
CA PRO A 5 -10.60 -19.48 -9.19
C PRO A 5 -10.49 -18.18 -8.37
N GLU A 6 -9.78 -18.24 -7.24
CA GLU A 6 -9.39 -17.03 -6.50
C GLU A 6 -8.34 -16.26 -7.31
N LEU A 7 -8.64 -15.00 -7.60
CA LEU A 7 -7.76 -14.10 -8.34
C LEU A 7 -7.04 -13.16 -7.36
N GLN A 8 -5.83 -12.75 -7.72
CA GLN A 8 -5.16 -11.68 -6.97
C GLN A 8 -5.83 -10.34 -7.23
N HIS A 9 -5.84 -9.49 -6.20
CA HIS A 9 -6.47 -8.18 -6.24
C HIS A 9 -5.46 -7.08 -5.90
N THR A 10 -5.60 -5.95 -6.58
CA THR A 10 -4.89 -4.71 -6.28
C THR A 10 -5.86 -3.52 -6.39
N VAL A 11 -5.46 -2.34 -5.93
CA VAL A 11 -6.29 -1.13 -6.05
C VAL A 11 -6.44 -0.71 -7.50
N GLY A 12 -7.65 -0.34 -7.93
CA GLY A 12 -7.92 0.06 -9.32
C GLY A 12 -7.29 1.41 -9.72
N LYS A 13 -6.93 2.25 -8.75
CA LYS A 13 -6.21 3.51 -8.94
C LYS A 13 -5.47 3.89 -7.66
N SER A 14 -4.49 4.79 -7.77
CA SER A 14 -3.79 5.29 -6.58
C SER A 14 -4.74 6.06 -5.67
N ALA A 15 -4.62 5.87 -4.36
CA ALA A 15 -5.41 6.54 -3.34
C ALA A 15 -4.50 7.10 -2.24
N GLY A 16 -4.87 8.24 -1.66
CA GLY A 16 -4.07 8.89 -0.61
C GLY A 16 -4.94 9.36 0.55
N PHE A 17 -4.38 9.28 1.76
CA PHE A 17 -5.00 9.79 2.97
C PHE A 17 -3.95 10.35 3.92
N THR A 18 -4.34 11.35 4.70
CA THR A 18 -3.44 12.01 5.65
C THR A 18 -4.02 11.92 7.05
N GLY A 19 -3.27 11.33 7.99
CA GLY A 19 -3.68 11.08 9.37
C GLY A 19 -2.66 11.58 10.40
N THR A 20 -2.97 11.38 11.67
CA THR A 20 -2.00 11.50 12.77
C THR A 20 -1.61 10.09 13.19
N ALA A 21 -0.31 9.79 13.28
CA ALA A 21 0.19 8.48 13.67
C ALA A 21 -0.08 8.20 15.15
N LEU A 22 -0.63 7.02 15.48
CA LEU A 22 -1.10 6.68 16.83
C LEU A 22 0.01 6.79 17.90
N HIS A 23 1.21 6.31 17.59
CA HIS A 23 2.28 6.18 18.59
C HIS A 23 3.24 7.37 18.64
N THR A 24 3.46 8.07 17.52
CA THR A 24 4.39 9.21 17.48
C THR A 24 3.68 10.56 17.52
N GLY A 25 2.39 10.60 17.21
CA GLY A 25 1.64 11.86 17.09
C GLY A 25 1.97 12.67 15.82
N GLU A 26 2.81 12.15 14.92
CA GLU A 26 3.21 12.88 13.72
C GLU A 26 2.11 12.92 12.65
N ARG A 27 2.04 14.03 11.91
CA ARG A 27 1.17 14.17 10.73
C ARG A 27 1.80 13.43 9.55
N VAL A 28 1.13 12.40 9.05
CA VAL A 28 1.64 11.53 7.97
C VAL A 28 0.68 11.44 6.80
N THR A 29 1.21 11.26 5.60
CA THR A 29 0.43 10.93 4.39
C THR A 29 0.77 9.53 3.93
N LEU A 30 -0.23 8.68 3.74
CA LEU A 30 -0.09 7.36 3.14
C LEU A 30 -0.65 7.39 1.72
N ARG A 31 0.05 6.73 0.79
CA ARG A 31 -0.41 6.54 -0.59
C ARG A 31 -0.39 5.06 -0.95
N LEU A 32 -1.54 4.55 -1.37
CA LEU A 32 -1.71 3.20 -1.90
C LEU A 32 -1.59 3.25 -3.42
N HIS A 33 -0.81 2.33 -3.99
CA HIS A 33 -0.57 2.23 -5.42
C HIS A 33 -0.98 0.85 -5.95
N PRO A 34 -1.48 0.76 -7.21
CA PRO A 34 -1.63 -0.52 -7.87
C PRO A 34 -0.29 -1.25 -7.96
N ALA A 35 -0.32 -2.58 -7.86
CA ALA A 35 0.85 -3.43 -7.94
C ALA A 35 0.61 -4.61 -8.89
N PRO A 36 1.65 -5.11 -9.58
CA PRO A 36 1.57 -6.34 -10.37
C PRO A 36 1.22 -7.56 -9.53
N VAL A 37 0.77 -8.62 -10.20
CA VAL A 37 0.58 -9.95 -9.60
C VAL A 37 1.86 -10.42 -8.88
N ASP A 38 1.69 -11.20 -7.81
CA ASP A 38 2.74 -11.78 -6.97
C ASP A 38 3.63 -10.77 -6.21
N SER A 39 3.23 -9.48 -6.18
CA SER A 39 4.00 -8.45 -5.47
C SER A 39 3.85 -8.50 -3.95
N GLY A 40 2.79 -9.12 -3.44
CA GLY A 40 2.40 -9.04 -2.02
C GLY A 40 2.09 -7.61 -1.58
N ILE A 41 2.12 -7.37 -0.26
CA ILE A 41 1.98 -6.04 0.33
C ILE A 41 3.36 -5.50 0.71
N LYS A 42 3.72 -4.33 0.18
CA LYS A 42 5.02 -3.68 0.44
C LYS A 42 4.81 -2.28 1.01
N PHE A 43 5.56 -1.94 2.05
CA PHE A 43 5.58 -0.60 2.63
C PHE A 43 6.84 0.12 2.16
N LYS A 44 6.69 1.34 1.65
CA LYS A 44 7.82 2.12 1.14
C LYS A 44 7.92 3.45 1.87
N ARG A 45 9.08 3.74 2.47
CA ARG A 45 9.37 5.01 3.16
C ARG A 45 9.85 6.07 2.18
N LYS A 46 8.91 6.83 1.61
CA LYS A 46 9.21 7.87 0.61
C LYS A 46 9.92 9.12 1.15
N ASP A 47 9.95 9.27 2.46
CA ASP A 47 10.57 10.39 3.17
C ASP A 47 12.07 10.21 3.40
N LEU A 48 12.60 8.99 3.18
CA LEU A 48 14.03 8.68 3.31
C LEU A 48 14.69 8.69 1.92
N GLN A 49 15.93 9.17 1.84
CA GLN A 49 16.67 9.34 0.58
C GLN A 49 16.74 8.06 -0.27
N ASP A 50 16.96 6.90 0.35
CA ASP A 50 17.08 5.62 -0.33
C ASP A 50 15.74 4.90 -0.54
N GLU A 51 14.64 5.53 -0.11
CA GLU A 51 13.28 5.04 -0.16
C GLU A 51 13.11 3.52 0.12
N PRO A 52 13.52 3.02 1.30
CA PRO A 52 13.55 1.59 1.57
C PRO A 52 12.15 0.96 1.46
N THR A 53 12.11 -0.29 0.99
CA THR A 53 10.91 -1.09 0.72
C THR A 53 10.98 -2.44 1.43
#